data_AF-A0A3B1DIA2-F1
#
_entry.id   AF-A0A3B1DIA2-F1
#
_cell.length_a   1.000
_cell.length_b   1.000
_cell.length_c   1.000
_cell.angle_alpha   90.00
_cell.angle_beta   90.00
_cell.angle_gamma   90.00
#
_symmetry.space_group_name_H-M   'P 1'
#
loop_
_entity.id
_entity.type
_entity.pdbx_description
1 polymer ?
#
loop_
_entity_poly.entity_id
_entity_poly.type
_entity_poly.pdbx_seq_one_letter_code
_entity_poly.pdbx_strand_id
1 'polypeptide(L)'
;PADREQAVRAVLQQVVKDHKRILFNGDGYDDAWHAEAATRGLPNLSTSVDALAALNTKANAELFKKHKVLSNPELDSRTTIFFEKYCKQLLIEAETMVSLVRTQVLPAALRHQTETIEALAATEAVDLETPELREEVEQLVEMVRTCQSRLAALEATLGVPHDTTAPTQHAQYLRDTVIPAMADLREAADELELHIADDLWPLPKYQEMLIVK
;
A
#
# COMPACT_ATOMS: atom_id res chain seq x y z
N PRO A 1 -52.75 -21.05 -10.30
CA PRO A 1 -52.12 -19.74 -10.67
C PRO A 1 -52.03 -18.77 -9.48
N ALA A 2 -53.17 -18.44 -8.83
CA ALA A 2 -53.23 -17.52 -7.68
C ALA A 2 -52.42 -18.01 -6.46
N ASP A 3 -52.44 -19.31 -6.18
CA ASP A 3 -51.72 -19.92 -5.05
C ASP A 3 -50.19 -19.83 -5.21
N ARG A 4 -49.70 -19.96 -6.46
CA ARG A 4 -48.29 -19.75 -6.79
C ARG A 4 -47.86 -18.30 -6.59
N GLU A 5 -48.68 -17.33 -6.98
CA GLU A 5 -48.37 -15.91 -6.78
C GLU A 5 -48.32 -15.53 -5.30
N GLN A 6 -49.23 -16.10 -4.50
CA GLN A 6 -49.27 -15.85 -3.06
C GLN A 6 -48.05 -16.46 -2.35
N ALA A 7 -47.66 -17.69 -2.70
CA ALA A 7 -46.44 -18.31 -2.20
C ALA A 7 -45.17 -17.53 -2.58
N VAL A 8 -45.07 -17.05 -3.82
CA VAL A 8 -43.95 -16.22 -4.28
C VAL A 8 -43.87 -14.91 -3.48
N ARG A 9 -45.00 -14.21 -3.27
CA ARG A 9 -45.02 -12.98 -2.47
C ARG A 9 -44.57 -13.21 -1.04
N ALA A 10 -44.98 -14.31 -0.40
CA ALA A 10 -44.57 -14.65 0.95
C ALA A 10 -43.04 -14.87 1.04
N VAL A 11 -42.46 -15.61 0.09
CA VAL A 11 -41.01 -15.83 0.03
C VAL A 11 -40.27 -14.51 -0.18
N LEU A 12 -40.70 -13.66 -1.10
CA LEU A 12 -40.07 -12.36 -1.35
C LEU A 12 -40.10 -11.46 -0.11
N GLN A 13 -41.23 -11.39 0.60
CA GLN A 13 -41.34 -10.62 1.84
C GLN A 13 -40.38 -11.13 2.91
N GLN A 14 -40.23 -12.45 3.03
CA GLN A 14 -39.30 -13.06 3.98
C GLN A 14 -37.85 -12.72 3.62
N VAL A 15 -37.45 -12.89 2.35
CA VAL A 15 -36.11 -12.55 1.86
C VAL A 15 -35.77 -11.08 2.10
N VAL A 16 -36.71 -10.17 1.85
CA VAL A 16 -36.49 -8.74 2.15
C VAL A 16 -36.28 -8.53 3.64
N LYS A 17 -37.09 -9.14 4.52
CA LYS A 17 -36.91 -9.00 5.97
C LYS A 17 -35.56 -9.49 6.45
N ASP A 18 -35.12 -10.65 5.95
CA ASP A 18 -33.88 -11.30 6.39
C ASP A 18 -32.61 -10.58 5.88
N HIS A 19 -32.70 -9.94 4.70
CA HIS A 19 -31.55 -9.35 4.02
C HIS A 19 -31.62 -7.83 3.87
N LYS A 20 -32.65 -7.13 4.39
CA LYS A 20 -32.76 -5.67 4.25
C LYS A 20 -31.52 -4.91 4.72
N ARG A 21 -30.78 -5.45 5.70
CA ARG A 21 -29.58 -4.80 6.26
C ARG A 21 -28.48 -4.51 5.22
N ILE A 22 -28.38 -5.32 4.16
CA ILE A 22 -27.38 -5.15 3.08
C ILE A 22 -27.83 -4.14 2.01
N LEU A 23 -29.10 -3.70 2.02
CA LEU A 23 -29.59 -2.73 1.05
C LEU A 23 -29.17 -1.32 1.47
N PHE A 24 -28.38 -0.67 0.63
CA PHE A 24 -27.92 0.70 0.79
C PHE A 24 -27.90 1.40 -0.56
N ASN A 25 -28.50 2.59 -0.62
CA ASN A 25 -28.67 3.39 -1.83
C ASN A 25 -28.08 4.81 -1.65
N GLY A 26 -27.18 5.00 -0.68
CA GLY A 26 -26.49 6.26 -0.42
C GLY A 26 -25.08 6.27 -1.01
N ASP A 27 -24.28 7.23 -0.57
CA ASP A 27 -22.86 7.29 -0.89
C ASP A 27 -22.09 6.25 -0.07
N GLY A 28 -21.42 5.33 -0.76
CA GLY A 28 -20.65 4.25 -0.13
C GLY A 28 -19.25 4.65 0.32
N TYR A 29 -18.80 5.86 -0.01
CA TYR A 29 -17.48 6.38 0.36
C TYR A 29 -17.49 7.29 1.59
N ASP A 30 -18.69 7.71 2.02
CA ASP A 30 -18.85 8.59 3.17
C ASP A 30 -18.53 7.85 4.48
N ASP A 31 -17.83 8.49 5.41
CA ASP A 31 -17.52 7.94 6.73
C ASP A 31 -18.80 7.64 7.53
N ALA A 32 -19.86 8.39 7.26
CA ALA A 32 -21.19 8.12 7.79
C ALA A 32 -21.68 6.71 7.42
N TRP A 33 -21.41 6.25 6.19
CA TRP A 33 -21.76 4.90 5.77
C TRP A 33 -20.90 3.85 6.48
N HIS A 34 -19.61 4.09 6.69
CA HIS A 34 -18.76 3.14 7.42
C HIS A 34 -19.28 2.88 8.85
N ALA A 35 -19.70 3.93 9.56
CA ALA A 35 -20.30 3.81 10.90
C ALA A 35 -21.67 3.10 10.86
N GLU A 36 -22.50 3.41 9.86
CA GLU A 36 -23.79 2.78 9.67
C GLU A 36 -23.66 1.29 9.31
N ALA A 37 -22.75 0.94 8.41
CA ALA A 37 -22.45 -0.42 7.99
C ALA A 37 -21.97 -1.28 9.17
N ALA A 38 -21.10 -0.73 10.02
CA ALA A 38 -20.67 -1.40 11.25
C ALA A 38 -21.84 -1.67 12.19
N THR A 39 -22.74 -0.69 12.37
CA THR A 39 -23.98 -0.85 13.18
C THR A 39 -24.91 -1.93 12.60
N ARG A 40 -24.94 -2.07 11.26
CA ARG A 40 -25.69 -3.11 10.55
C ARG A 40 -25.01 -4.49 10.59
N GLY A 41 -23.81 -4.59 11.17
CA GLY A 41 -23.00 -5.81 11.24
C GLY A 41 -22.39 -6.22 9.90
N LEU A 42 -22.19 -5.26 8.99
CA LEU A 42 -21.53 -5.51 7.71
C LEU A 42 -20.00 -5.48 7.92
N PRO A 43 -19.27 -6.52 7.48
CA PRO A 43 -17.82 -6.55 7.63
C PRO A 43 -17.16 -5.51 6.72
N ASN A 44 -16.23 -4.74 7.28
CA ASN A 44 -15.32 -3.87 6.53
C ASN A 44 -13.89 -4.36 6.78
N LEU A 45 -13.32 -5.09 5.81
CA LEU A 45 -11.97 -5.65 5.88
C LEU A 45 -11.06 -4.79 5.00
N SER A 46 -10.41 -3.80 5.59
CA SER A 46 -9.63 -2.79 4.87
C SER A 46 -8.29 -3.33 4.33
N THR A 47 -7.80 -4.44 4.88
CA THR A 47 -6.51 -5.01 4.50
C THR A 47 -6.71 -6.32 3.76
N SER A 48 -5.87 -6.57 2.75
CA SER A 48 -5.86 -7.84 2.01
C SER A 48 -5.64 -9.03 2.93
N VAL A 49 -4.84 -8.88 3.98
CA VAL A 49 -4.57 -9.94 4.97
C VAL A 49 -5.84 -10.34 5.71
N ASP A 50 -6.63 -9.35 6.18
CA ASP A 50 -7.88 -9.62 6.89
C ASP A 50 -8.95 -10.19 5.95
N ALA A 51 -9.01 -9.69 4.71
CA ALA A 51 -9.91 -10.20 3.67
C ALA A 51 -9.60 -11.65 3.29
N LEU A 52 -8.32 -12.00 3.13
CA LEU A 52 -7.89 -13.37 2.83
C LEU A 52 -8.19 -14.32 4.00
N ALA A 53 -8.05 -13.86 5.25
CA ALA A 53 -8.41 -14.66 6.42
C ALA A 53 -9.90 -15.03 6.44
N ALA A 54 -10.78 -14.19 5.88
CA ALA A 54 -12.22 -14.45 5.82
C ALA A 54 -12.60 -15.61 4.88
N LEU A 55 -11.75 -15.98 3.92
CA LEU A 55 -12.00 -17.11 3.01
C LEU A 55 -12.21 -18.42 3.77
N ASN A 56 -11.43 -18.64 4.83
CA ASN A 56 -11.43 -19.89 5.59
C ASN A 56 -12.39 -19.86 6.81
N THR A 57 -13.43 -19.04 6.76
CA THR A 57 -14.47 -19.05 7.79
C THR A 57 -15.35 -20.28 7.69
N LYS A 58 -15.87 -20.74 8.84
CA LYS A 58 -16.77 -21.90 8.90
C LYS A 58 -17.98 -21.75 7.97
N ALA A 59 -18.56 -20.56 7.89
CA ALA A 59 -19.69 -20.27 7.01
C ALA A 59 -19.34 -20.49 5.53
N ASN A 60 -18.15 -20.04 5.10
CA ASN A 60 -17.68 -20.24 3.73
C ASN A 60 -17.34 -21.71 3.44
N ALA A 61 -16.68 -22.39 4.38
CA ALA A 61 -16.40 -23.82 4.26
C ALA A 61 -17.69 -24.66 4.13
N GLU A 62 -18.71 -24.37 4.94
CA GLU A 62 -20.02 -25.03 4.85
C GLU A 62 -20.74 -24.72 3.53
N LEU A 63 -20.70 -23.47 3.07
CA LEU A 63 -21.26 -23.06 1.78
C LEU A 63 -20.62 -23.83 0.62
N PHE A 64 -19.29 -23.82 0.53
CA PHE A 64 -18.57 -24.49 -0.56
C PHE A 64 -18.76 -26.00 -0.53
N LYS A 65 -18.75 -26.61 0.66
CA LYS A 65 -19.00 -28.04 0.84
C LYS A 65 -20.42 -28.42 0.43
N LYS A 66 -21.43 -27.65 0.86
CA LYS A 66 -22.85 -27.88 0.53
C LYS A 66 -23.07 -27.87 -0.99
N HIS A 67 -22.43 -26.94 -1.69
CA HIS A 67 -22.57 -26.79 -3.14
C HIS A 67 -21.55 -27.62 -3.95
N LYS A 68 -20.72 -28.44 -3.29
CA LYS A 68 -19.69 -29.28 -3.92
C LYS A 68 -18.72 -28.49 -4.81
N VAL A 69 -18.38 -27.27 -4.39
CA VAL A 69 -17.45 -26.38 -5.10
C VAL A 69 -16.02 -26.58 -4.62
N LEU A 70 -15.81 -26.64 -3.30
CA LEU A 70 -14.52 -26.93 -2.67
C LEU A 70 -14.73 -27.81 -1.43
N SER A 71 -13.78 -28.68 -1.17
CA SER A 71 -13.58 -29.38 0.10
C SER A 71 -12.75 -28.53 1.07
N ASN A 72 -12.76 -28.87 2.36
CA ASN A 72 -11.97 -28.15 3.36
C ASN A 72 -10.46 -28.14 3.04
N PRO A 73 -9.82 -29.27 2.66
CA PRO A 73 -8.40 -29.25 2.30
C PRO A 73 -8.09 -28.37 1.07
N GLU A 74 -9.01 -28.28 0.11
CA GLU A 74 -8.84 -27.40 -1.06
C GLU A 74 -8.99 -25.93 -0.69
N LEU A 75 -9.92 -25.59 0.21
CA LEU A 75 -10.10 -24.23 0.72
C LEU A 75 -8.89 -23.77 1.54
N ASP A 76 -8.37 -24.64 2.40
CA ASP A 76 -7.15 -24.40 3.18
C ASP A 76 -5.97 -24.15 2.23
N SER A 77 -5.77 -25.04 1.26
CA SER A 77 -4.68 -24.93 0.28
C SER A 77 -4.78 -23.63 -0.53
N ARG A 78 -5.97 -23.24 -0.98
CA ARG A 78 -6.17 -21.97 -1.71
C ARG A 78 -5.87 -20.75 -0.84
N THR A 79 -6.29 -20.78 0.41
CA THR A 79 -6.03 -19.69 1.37
C THR A 79 -4.53 -19.51 1.56
N THR A 80 -3.80 -20.61 1.78
CA THR A 80 -2.33 -20.60 1.88
C THR A 80 -1.66 -20.05 0.62
N ILE A 81 -2.07 -20.50 -0.56
CA ILE A 81 -1.53 -20.01 -1.85
C ILE A 81 -1.76 -18.50 -2.02
N PHE A 82 -2.91 -17.98 -1.62
CA PHE A 82 -3.17 -16.54 -1.70
C PHE A 82 -2.30 -15.73 -0.75
N PHE A 83 -2.08 -16.20 0.49
CA PHE A 83 -1.13 -15.55 1.39
C PHE A 83 0.30 -15.59 0.84
N GLU A 84 0.74 -16.72 0.31
CA GLU A 84 2.07 -16.80 -0.32
C GLU A 84 2.21 -15.84 -1.51
N LYS A 85 1.20 -15.75 -2.36
CA LYS A 85 1.19 -14.83 -3.50
C LYS A 85 1.27 -13.38 -3.01
N TYR A 86 0.47 -13.02 -2.01
CA TYR A 86 0.51 -11.70 -1.38
C TYR A 86 1.91 -11.38 -0.87
N CYS A 87 2.51 -12.27 -0.08
CA CYS A 87 3.85 -12.06 0.47
C CYS A 87 4.91 -11.89 -0.61
N LYS A 88 4.92 -12.76 -1.62
CA LYS A 88 5.89 -12.71 -2.72
C LYS A 88 5.76 -11.41 -3.52
N GLN A 89 4.54 -11.00 -3.85
CA GLN A 89 4.29 -9.77 -4.59
C GLN A 89 4.83 -8.55 -3.84
N LEU A 90 4.49 -8.44 -2.56
CA LEU A 90 4.89 -7.31 -1.72
C LEU A 90 6.41 -7.27 -1.49
N LEU A 91 7.05 -8.42 -1.29
CA LEU A 91 8.51 -8.51 -1.21
C LEU A 91 9.18 -8.03 -2.50
N ILE A 92 8.69 -8.44 -3.67
CA ILE A 92 9.23 -7.98 -4.96
C ILE A 92 9.08 -6.46 -5.08
N GLU A 93 7.93 -5.90 -4.69
CA GLU A 93 7.69 -4.46 -4.70
C GLU A 93 8.65 -3.71 -3.76
N ALA A 94 8.85 -4.21 -2.55
CA ALA A 94 9.77 -3.64 -1.57
C ALA A 94 11.24 -3.70 -2.03
N GLU A 95 11.70 -4.85 -2.52
CA GLU A 95 13.05 -5.03 -3.07
C GLU A 95 13.28 -4.13 -4.30
N THR A 96 12.27 -4.01 -5.16
CA THR A 96 12.32 -3.10 -6.31
C THR A 96 12.44 -1.65 -5.85
N MET A 97 11.64 -1.22 -4.87
CA MET A 97 11.73 0.13 -4.30
C MET A 97 13.13 0.40 -3.72
N VAL A 98 13.68 -0.53 -2.94
CA VAL A 98 15.05 -0.43 -2.41
C VAL A 98 16.06 -0.27 -3.54
N SER A 99 15.97 -1.12 -4.56
CA SER A 99 16.87 -1.08 -5.72
C SER A 99 16.78 0.26 -6.47
N LEU A 100 15.57 0.74 -6.77
CA LEU A 100 15.33 2.02 -7.45
C LEU A 100 15.90 3.19 -6.64
N VAL A 101 15.59 3.26 -5.34
CA VAL A 101 16.05 4.37 -4.51
C VAL A 101 17.57 4.36 -4.36
N ARG A 102 18.15 3.18 -4.11
CA ARG A 102 19.60 3.00 -3.93
C ARG A 102 20.40 3.31 -5.20
N THR A 103 19.90 2.90 -6.36
CA THR A 103 20.68 2.94 -7.61
C THR A 103 20.33 4.13 -8.52
N GLN A 104 19.20 4.79 -8.31
CA GLN A 104 18.75 5.89 -9.17
C GLN A 104 18.48 7.16 -8.36
N VAL A 105 17.54 7.14 -7.41
CA VAL A 105 17.10 8.34 -6.68
C VAL A 105 18.22 8.95 -5.83
N LEU A 106 18.87 8.16 -4.97
CA LEU A 106 19.94 8.65 -4.10
C LEU A 106 21.15 9.17 -4.88
N PRO A 107 21.65 8.47 -5.93
CA PRO A 107 22.71 9.01 -6.77
C PRO A 107 22.35 10.34 -7.44
N ALA A 108 21.12 10.49 -7.94
CA ALA A 108 20.66 11.75 -8.52
C ALA A 108 20.65 12.88 -7.47
N ALA A 109 20.13 12.60 -6.27
CA ALA A 109 20.09 13.55 -5.17
C ALA A 109 21.49 13.99 -4.71
N LEU A 110 22.44 13.05 -4.62
CA LEU A 110 23.82 13.34 -4.23
C LEU A 110 24.56 14.18 -5.28
N ARG A 111 24.29 13.95 -6.58
CA ARG A 111 24.82 14.78 -7.66
C ARG A 111 24.31 16.20 -7.58
N HIS A 112 22.98 16.36 -7.44
CA HIS A 112 22.39 17.69 -7.27
C HIS A 112 22.91 18.40 -6.02
N GLN A 113 23.02 17.69 -4.89
CA GLN A 113 23.64 18.20 -3.67
C GLN A 113 25.07 18.70 -3.90
N THR A 114 25.86 17.99 -4.70
CA THR A 114 27.23 18.39 -5.01
C THR A 114 27.25 19.68 -5.82
N GLU A 115 26.40 19.78 -6.86
CA GLU A 115 26.28 20.97 -7.70
C GLU A 115 25.86 22.21 -6.90
N THR A 116 24.88 22.08 -5.98
CA THR A 116 24.43 23.21 -5.15
C THR A 116 25.49 23.63 -4.13
N ILE A 117 26.22 22.69 -3.54
CA ILE A 117 27.34 23.00 -2.63
C ILE A 117 28.47 23.73 -3.37
N GLU A 118 28.81 23.28 -4.58
CA GLU A 118 29.83 23.95 -5.42
C GLU A 118 29.40 25.38 -5.79
N ALA A 119 28.12 25.59 -6.12
CA ALA A 119 27.58 26.91 -6.40
C ALA A 119 27.64 27.85 -5.18
N LEU A 120 27.33 27.34 -3.98
CA LEU A 120 27.46 28.09 -2.74
C LEU A 120 28.93 28.49 -2.49
N ALA A 121 29.86 27.52 -2.59
CA ALA A 121 31.28 27.77 -2.39
C ALA A 121 31.85 28.79 -3.39
N ALA A 122 31.43 28.73 -4.66
CA ALA A 122 31.84 29.69 -5.68
C ALA A 122 31.32 31.10 -5.42
N THR A 123 30.11 31.23 -4.85
CA THR A 123 29.50 32.52 -4.49
C THR A 123 30.20 33.14 -3.28
N GLU A 124 30.51 32.33 -2.27
CA GLU A 124 31.24 32.79 -1.09
C GLU A 124 32.69 33.17 -1.42
N ALA A 125 33.31 32.53 -2.41
CA ALA A 125 34.67 32.85 -2.86
C ALA A 125 34.83 34.25 -3.45
N VAL A 126 33.73 34.92 -3.81
CA VAL A 126 33.72 36.31 -4.30
C VAL A 126 33.17 37.30 -3.26
N ASP A 127 33.14 36.91 -1.98
CA ASP A 127 32.67 37.71 -0.84
C ASP A 127 31.20 38.18 -0.96
N LEU A 128 30.35 37.40 -1.63
CA LEU A 128 28.90 37.61 -1.67
C LEU A 128 28.22 36.71 -0.63
N GLU A 129 27.46 37.31 0.29
CA GLU A 129 26.65 36.57 1.26
C GLU A 129 25.31 36.16 0.64
N THR A 130 25.01 34.86 0.65
CA THR A 130 23.75 34.29 0.17
C THR A 130 23.15 33.35 1.23
N PRO A 131 22.58 33.91 2.33
CA PRO A 131 22.01 33.10 3.39
C PRO A 131 20.89 32.17 2.91
N GLU A 132 20.13 32.57 1.89
CA GLU A 132 19.06 31.76 1.30
C GLU A 132 19.61 30.49 0.64
N LEU A 133 20.69 30.61 -0.15
CA LEU A 133 21.32 29.46 -0.81
C LEU A 133 21.93 28.48 0.20
N ARG A 134 22.49 29.01 1.30
CA ARG A 134 22.99 28.19 2.40
C ARG A 134 21.86 27.39 3.06
N GLU A 135 20.73 28.02 3.31
CA GLU A 135 19.55 27.35 3.88
C GLU A 135 19.04 26.26 2.94
N GLU A 136 18.96 26.52 1.63
CA GLU A 136 18.58 25.50 0.63
C GLU A 136 19.51 24.28 0.64
N VAL A 137 20.84 24.50 0.71
CA VAL A 137 21.82 23.41 0.82
C VAL A 137 21.63 22.61 2.11
N GLU A 138 21.41 23.26 3.24
CA GLU A 138 21.18 22.59 4.52
C GLU A 138 19.91 21.72 4.49
N GLN A 139 18.82 22.24 3.91
CA GLN A 139 17.58 21.51 3.71
C GLN A 139 17.78 20.28 2.80
N LEU A 140 18.46 20.44 1.66
CA LEU A 140 18.75 19.35 0.74
C LEU A 140 19.60 18.25 1.38
N VAL A 141 20.60 18.63 2.19
CA VAL A 141 21.42 17.66 2.94
C VAL A 141 20.56 16.86 3.92
N GLU A 142 19.63 17.51 4.62
CA GLU A 142 18.73 16.82 5.55
C GLU A 142 17.75 15.88 4.83
N MET A 143 17.22 16.28 3.67
CA MET A 143 16.34 15.44 2.85
C MET A 143 17.07 14.19 2.35
N VAL A 144 18.29 14.33 1.84
CA VAL A 144 19.13 13.20 1.42
C VAL A 144 19.43 12.27 2.60
N ARG A 145 19.78 12.83 3.76
CA ARG A 145 20.02 12.05 4.99
C ARG A 145 18.78 11.26 5.42
N THR A 146 17.61 11.91 5.37
CA THR A 146 16.32 11.29 5.69
C THR A 146 16.02 10.14 4.74
N CYS A 147 16.18 10.33 3.43
CA CYS A 147 16.00 9.28 2.43
C CYS A 147 16.94 8.08 2.67
N GLN A 148 18.23 8.34 2.94
CA GLN A 148 19.21 7.29 3.27
C GLN A 148 18.82 6.52 4.54
N SER A 149 18.37 7.21 5.59
CA SER A 149 17.94 6.58 6.84
C SER A 149 16.70 5.72 6.64
N ARG A 150 15.71 6.19 5.87
CA ARG A 150 14.47 5.43 5.58
C ARG A 150 14.74 4.24 4.67
N LEU A 151 15.68 4.36 3.73
CA LEU A 151 16.15 3.23 2.91
C LEU A 151 16.76 2.13 3.79
N ALA A 152 17.67 2.51 4.69
CA ALA A 152 18.30 1.56 5.61
C ALA A 152 17.27 0.91 6.55
N ALA A 153 16.25 1.66 6.98
CA ALA A 153 15.16 1.11 7.78
C ALA A 153 14.35 0.05 7.00
N LEU A 154 13.96 0.33 5.76
CA LEU A 154 13.26 -0.64 4.92
C LEU A 154 14.10 -1.90 4.69
N GLU A 155 15.39 -1.75 4.37
CA GLU A 155 16.29 -2.90 4.19
C GLU A 155 16.44 -3.72 5.47
N ALA A 156 16.48 -3.09 6.63
CA ALA A 156 16.52 -3.79 7.90
C ALA A 156 15.25 -4.62 8.12
N THR A 157 14.07 -4.11 7.74
CA THR A 157 12.82 -4.90 7.81
C THR A 157 12.83 -6.11 6.88
N LEU A 158 13.39 -5.97 5.67
CA LEU A 158 13.51 -7.07 4.70
C LEU A 158 14.57 -8.10 5.11
N GLY A 159 15.57 -7.70 5.90
CA GLY A 159 16.63 -8.58 6.40
C GLY A 159 16.22 -9.48 7.56
N VAL A 160 15.03 -9.28 8.16
CA VAL A 160 14.53 -10.13 9.24
C VAL A 160 14.13 -11.50 8.66
N PRO A 161 14.67 -12.63 9.15
CA PRO A 161 14.26 -13.94 8.67
C PRO A 161 12.76 -14.15 8.91
N HIS A 162 12.03 -14.52 7.86
CA HIS A 162 10.61 -14.84 7.95
C HIS A 162 10.41 -16.34 7.85
N ASP A 163 9.58 -16.87 8.75
CA ASP A 163 9.17 -18.26 8.68
C ASP A 163 8.22 -18.45 7.49
N THR A 164 8.71 -19.09 6.43
CA THR A 164 7.93 -19.40 5.23
C THR A 164 6.91 -20.52 5.47
N THR A 165 7.00 -21.22 6.60
CA THR A 165 6.05 -22.30 6.96
C THR A 165 4.73 -21.75 7.51
N ALA A 166 4.67 -20.46 7.88
CA ALA A 166 3.46 -19.78 8.32
C ALA A 166 3.13 -18.53 7.47
N PRO A 167 2.60 -18.70 6.23
CA PRO A 167 2.34 -17.59 5.31
C PRO A 167 1.45 -16.48 5.86
N THR A 168 0.50 -16.80 6.74
CA THR A 168 -0.37 -15.81 7.39
C THR A 168 0.40 -14.87 8.32
N GLN A 169 1.33 -15.38 9.12
CA GLN A 169 2.13 -14.56 10.03
C GLN A 169 3.09 -13.68 9.24
N HIS A 170 3.68 -14.22 8.18
CA HIS A 170 4.49 -13.46 7.25
C HIS A 170 3.68 -12.32 6.61
N ALA A 171 2.46 -12.59 6.13
CA ALA A 171 1.59 -11.58 5.55
C ALA A 171 1.24 -10.45 6.54
N GLN A 172 1.00 -10.80 7.81
CA GLN A 172 0.78 -9.82 8.88
C GLN A 172 2.02 -8.95 9.13
N TYR A 173 3.21 -9.55 9.20
CA TYR A 173 4.46 -8.80 9.35
C TYR A 173 4.66 -7.80 8.20
N LEU A 174 4.46 -8.24 6.95
CA LEU A 174 4.60 -7.37 5.79
C LEU A 174 3.60 -6.21 5.82
N ARG A 175 2.35 -6.48 6.23
CA ARG A 175 1.32 -5.45 6.41
C ARG A 175 1.68 -4.43 7.50
N ASP A 176 2.14 -4.91 8.64
CA ASP A 176 2.29 -4.09 9.84
C ASP A 176 3.66 -3.41 9.93
N THR A 177 4.67 -3.89 9.19
CA THR A 177 6.06 -3.42 9.27
C THR A 177 6.61 -2.95 7.93
N VAL A 178 6.51 -3.78 6.88
CA VAL A 178 7.15 -3.47 5.58
C VAL A 178 6.37 -2.41 4.81
N ILE A 179 5.04 -2.50 4.74
CA ILE A 179 4.22 -1.49 4.05
C ILE A 179 4.42 -0.09 4.66
N PRO A 180 4.37 0.11 5.99
CA PRO A 180 4.69 1.40 6.57
C PRO A 180 6.09 1.90 6.22
N ALA A 181 7.11 1.04 6.30
CA ALA A 181 8.48 1.42 5.92
C ALA A 181 8.63 1.79 4.43
N MET A 182 7.88 1.12 3.54
CA MET A 182 7.79 1.49 2.13
C MET A 182 7.12 2.85 1.93
N ALA A 183 6.05 3.14 2.67
CA ALA A 183 5.37 4.43 2.62
C ALA A 183 6.29 5.56 3.11
N ASP A 184 7.02 5.34 4.20
CA ASP A 184 8.00 6.29 4.71
C ASP A 184 9.11 6.55 3.68
N LEU A 185 9.70 5.49 3.10
CA LEU A 185 10.73 5.67 2.08
C LEU A 185 10.21 6.43 0.86
N ARG A 186 8.98 6.11 0.43
CA ARG A 186 8.32 6.80 -0.67
C ARG A 186 8.16 8.29 -0.39
N GLU A 187 7.65 8.67 0.78
CA GLU A 187 7.47 10.09 1.14
C GLU A 187 8.79 10.86 1.06
N ALA A 188 9.91 10.26 1.51
CA ALA A 188 11.21 10.92 1.41
C ALA A 188 11.74 11.00 -0.03
N ALA A 189 11.43 10.03 -0.89
CA ALA A 189 11.78 10.08 -2.31
C ALA A 189 10.90 11.11 -3.06
N ASP A 190 9.61 11.17 -2.76
CA ASP A 190 8.66 12.13 -3.33
C ASP A 190 9.05 13.58 -2.94
N GLU A 191 9.53 13.81 -1.71
CA GLU A 191 10.07 15.12 -1.31
C GLU A 191 11.31 15.48 -2.12
N LEU A 192 12.25 14.54 -2.30
CA LEU A 192 13.45 14.78 -3.13
C LEU A 192 13.12 15.13 -4.58
N GLU A 193 12.06 14.56 -5.17
CA GLU A 193 11.60 14.86 -6.53
C GLU A 193 11.30 16.36 -6.73
N LEU A 194 10.81 17.03 -5.68
CA LEU A 194 10.41 18.44 -5.74
C LEU A 194 11.60 19.41 -5.78
N HIS A 195 12.74 19.00 -5.21
CA HIS A 195 13.92 19.85 -5.04
C HIS A 195 15.03 19.55 -6.03
N ILE A 196 15.09 18.32 -6.57
CA ILE A 196 16.12 17.94 -7.53
C ILE A 196 15.81 18.50 -8.92
N ALA A 197 16.86 19.00 -9.58
CA ALA A 197 16.78 19.46 -10.96
C ALA A 197 16.23 18.38 -11.90
N ASP A 198 15.32 18.79 -12.80
CA ASP A 198 14.57 17.91 -13.69
C ASP A 198 15.47 17.06 -14.60
N ASP A 199 16.59 17.61 -15.04
CA ASP A 199 17.57 16.94 -15.89
C ASP A 199 18.40 15.87 -15.16
N LEU A 200 18.49 15.97 -13.83
CA LEU A 200 19.15 14.97 -12.98
C LEU A 200 18.17 13.88 -12.50
N TRP A 201 16.87 14.17 -12.48
CA TRP A 201 15.87 13.24 -11.96
C TRP A 201 15.71 12.03 -12.91
N PRO A 202 15.91 10.79 -12.43
CA PRO A 202 16.04 9.63 -13.32
C PRO A 202 14.70 8.96 -13.68
N LEU A 203 13.62 9.32 -12.99
CA LEU A 203 12.30 8.68 -13.13
C LEU A 203 11.31 9.63 -13.80
N PRO A 204 10.40 9.13 -14.65
CA PRO A 204 9.36 9.97 -15.22
C PRO A 204 8.43 10.48 -14.12
N LYS A 205 8.19 11.79 -14.10
CA LYS A 205 7.28 12.43 -13.15
C LYS A 205 5.84 12.03 -13.46
N TYR A 206 4.95 12.13 -12.46
CA TYR A 206 3.53 11.80 -12.65
C TYR A 206 2.87 12.57 -13.80
N GLN A 207 3.24 13.84 -14.00
CA GLN A 207 2.71 14.65 -15.10
C GLN A 207 3.11 14.08 -16.47
N GLU A 208 4.34 13.60 -16.60
CA GLU A 208 4.84 13.00 -17.84
C GLU A 208 4.14 11.67 -18.11
N MET A 209 4.03 10.81 -17.09
CA MET A 209 3.33 9.52 -17.23
C MET A 209 1.85 9.66 -17.62
N LEU A 210 1.18 10.74 -17.16
CA LEU A 210 -0.26 10.94 -17.38
C LEU A 210 -0.57 11.71 -18.67
N ILE A 211 0.34 12.55 -19.17
CA ILE A 211 0.07 13.50 -20.26
C ILE A 211 0.81 13.12 -21.56
N VAL A 212 1.90 12.36 -21.50
CA VAL A 212 2.67 12.00 -22.69
C VAL A 212 1.85 11.04 -23.58
N LYS A 213 1.58 11.51 -24.81
CA LYS A 213 1.04 10.74 -25.94
C LYS A 213 2.17 10.16 -26.80
#